data_AF-A0A6J7BL72-F1
#
_entry.id   AF-A0A6J7BL72-F1
#
_cell.length_a   1.000
_cell.length_b   1.000
_cell.length_c   1.000
_cell.angle_alpha   90.00
_cell.angle_beta   90.00
_cell.angle_gamma   90.00
#
_symmetry.space_group_name_H-M   'P 1'
#
loop_
_entity.id
_entity.type
_entity.pdbx_description
1 polymer ?
#
loop_
_entity_poly.entity_id
_entity_poly.type
_entity_poly.pdbx_seq_one_letter_code
_entity_poly.pdbx_strand_id
1 'polypeptide(L)'
;MLATHDLRLVRIASTLALDAGRSRSDYEFQMLLGVREKDQTRLVADGARVRVYIPYGPDWYGWFVNRIVERPSNIRLVAHALLTSSWPTRSP
;
A
#
# COMPACT_ATOMS: atom_id res chain seq x y z
N MET A 1 -1.27 13.06 2.77
CA MET A 1 -1.45 11.59 2.69
C MET A 1 -1.39 11.19 1.22
N LEU A 2 -0.75 10.06 0.90
CA LEU A 2 -0.69 9.52 -0.47
C LEU A 2 -1.04 8.04 -0.48
N ALA A 3 -2.18 7.69 -1.08
CA ALA A 3 -2.63 6.31 -1.23
C ALA A 3 -2.20 5.76 -2.60
N THR A 4 -1.12 4.98 -2.64
CA THR A 4 -0.63 4.38 -3.88
C THR A 4 0.27 3.18 -3.61
N HIS A 5 0.30 2.25 -4.56
CA HIS A 5 1.25 1.13 -4.58
C HIS A 5 2.34 1.31 -5.65
N ASP A 6 2.29 2.39 -6.45
CA ASP A 6 3.33 2.68 -7.45
C ASP A 6 4.54 3.30 -6.74
N LEU A 7 5.63 2.54 -6.65
CA LEU A 7 6.88 2.99 -6.01
C LEU A 7 7.50 4.22 -6.68
N ARG A 8 7.21 4.46 -7.97
CA ARG A 8 7.68 5.66 -8.65
C ARG A 8 7.00 6.88 -8.05
N LEU A 9 5.69 6.80 -7.81
CA LEU A 9 4.94 7.88 -7.16
C LEU A 9 5.35 8.06 -5.69
N VAL A 10 5.61 6.97 -4.96
CA VAL A 10 6.18 7.04 -3.60
C VAL A 10 7.50 7.80 -3.58
N ARG A 11 8.42 7.49 -4.51
CA ARG A 11 9.71 8.18 -4.62
C ARG A 11 9.54 9.64 -5.01
N ILE A 12 8.74 9.94 -6.03
CA ILE A 12 8.47 11.31 -6.47
C ILE A 12 7.89 12.14 -5.32
N ALA A 13 6.89 11.60 -4.62
CA ALA A 13 6.29 12.30 -3.48
C ALA A 13 7.27 12.52 -2.33
N SER A 14 8.17 11.57 -2.08
CA SER A 14 9.23 11.73 -1.07
C SER A 14 10.18 12.87 -1.44
N THR A 15 10.59 12.96 -2.71
CA THR A 15 11.45 14.05 -3.22
C THR A 15 10.73 15.40 -3.10
N LEU A 16 9.49 15.49 -3.57
CA LEU A 16 8.70 16.72 -3.50
C LEU A 16 8.45 17.17 -2.04
N ALA A 17 8.28 16.22 -1.11
CA ALA A 17 8.14 16.54 0.30
C ALA A 17 9.42 17.14 0.88
N LEU A 18 10.59 16.59 0.53
CA LEU A 18 11.89 17.14 0.94
C LEU A 18 12.10 18.54 0.36
N ASP A 19 11.83 18.74 -0.93
CA ASP A 19 11.97 20.04 -1.60
C ASP A 19 11.02 21.10 -0.98
N ALA A 20 9.86 20.68 -0.49
CA ALA A 20 8.91 21.52 0.22
C ALA A 20 9.23 21.73 1.72
N GLY A 21 10.38 21.25 2.20
CA GLY A 21 10.79 21.36 3.60
C GLY A 21 9.94 20.54 4.57
N ARG A 22 9.26 19.49 4.10
CA ARG A 22 8.43 18.61 4.92
C ARG A 22 9.26 17.46 5.48
N SER A 23 9.08 17.22 6.78
CA SER A 23 9.62 16.05 7.47
C SER A 23 8.79 14.79 7.12
N ARG A 24 9.38 13.61 7.34
CA ARG A 24 8.70 12.32 7.12
C ARG A 24 7.49 12.11 8.04
N SER A 25 7.36 12.87 9.13
CA SER A 25 6.19 12.86 10.03
C SER A 25 5.02 13.70 9.53
N ASP A 26 5.24 14.60 8.56
CA ASP A 26 4.21 15.50 8.03
C ASP A 26 3.30 14.83 6.98
N TYR A 27 3.70 13.67 6.48
CA TYR A 27 2.94 12.91 5.50
C TYR A 27 2.97 11.42 5.80
N GLU A 28 2.13 10.69 5.08
CA GLU A 28 2.00 9.25 5.22
C GLU A 28 1.68 8.62 3.88
N PHE A 29 2.20 7.40 3.69
CA PHE A 29 1.85 6.52 2.59
C PHE A 29 0.75 5.57 3.05
N GLN A 30 -0.25 5.37 2.20
CA GLN A 30 -1.35 4.46 2.46
C GLN A 30 -1.34 3.34 1.43
N MET A 31 -1.35 2.09 1.90
CA MET A 31 -1.33 0.88 1.07
C MET A 31 -2.39 -0.10 1.56
N LEU A 32 -2.79 -1.04 0.70
CA LEU A 32 -3.72 -2.11 1.02
C LEU A 32 -2.97 -3.26 1.70
N LEU A 33 -3.65 -3.94 2.62
CA LEU A 33 -3.18 -5.21 3.18
C LEU A 33 -2.89 -6.23 2.06
N GLY A 34 -1.80 -6.98 2.18
CA GLY A 34 -1.42 -8.02 1.20
C GLY A 34 -0.76 -7.51 -0.08
N VAL A 35 -0.66 -6.19 -0.29
CA VAL A 35 -0.07 -5.61 -1.51
C VAL A 35 1.31 -5.03 -1.23
N ARG A 36 2.36 -5.62 -1.81
CA ARG A 36 3.75 -5.11 -1.71
C ARG A 36 4.23 -4.94 -0.25
N GLU A 37 3.93 -5.93 0.60
CA GLU A 37 4.19 -5.90 2.05
C GLU A 37 5.68 -5.69 2.41
N LYS A 38 6.58 -6.22 1.58
CA LYS A 38 8.04 -5.99 1.73
C LYS A 38 8.38 -4.50 1.59
N ASP A 39 7.73 -3.80 0.67
CA ASP A 39 7.95 -2.36 0.47
C ASP A 39 7.29 -1.54 1.58
N GLN A 40 6.14 -1.95 2.09
CA GLN A 40 5.54 -1.33 3.29
C GLN A 40 6.51 -1.39 4.46
N THR A 41 7.08 -2.57 4.72
CA THR A 41 8.07 -2.78 5.80
C THR A 41 9.32 -1.93 5.58
N ARG A 42 9.83 -1.89 4.34
CA ARG A 42 10.98 -1.05 3.98
C ARG A 42 10.72 0.43 4.21
N LEU A 43 9.56 0.94 3.79
CA LEU A 43 9.20 2.34 3.99
C LEU A 43 9.16 2.72 5.47
N VAL A 44 8.63 1.83 6.32
CA VAL A 44 8.65 2.01 7.77
C VAL A 44 10.09 2.00 8.31
N ALA A 45 10.94 1.07 7.86
CA ALA A 45 12.34 1.00 8.24
C ALA A 45 13.13 2.27 7.83
N ASP A 46 12.77 2.88 6.70
CA ASP A 46 13.33 4.15 6.25
C ASP A 46 12.78 5.35 7.04
N GLY A 47 11.87 5.14 8.01
CA GLY A 47 11.30 6.19 8.85
C GLY A 47 10.10 6.93 8.25
N ALA A 48 9.50 6.39 7.18
CA ALA A 48 8.24 6.93 6.67
C ALA A 48 7.04 6.42 7.48
N ARG A 49 5.99 7.25 7.61
CA ARG A 49 4.72 6.82 8.19
C ARG A 49 3.92 6.05 7.15
N VAL A 50 3.58 4.79 7.44
CA VAL A 50 2.77 3.92 6.56
C VAL A 50 1.47 3.54 7.27
N ARG A 51 0.34 3.66 6.59
CA ARG A 51 -0.95 3.11 7.02
C ARG A 51 -1.39 1.99 6.09
N VAL A 52 -1.85 0.90 6.68
CA VAL A 52 -2.38 -0.25 5.94
C VAL A 52 -3.90 -0.25 6.04
N TYR A 53 -4.55 -0.23 4.88
CA TYR A 53 -6.00 -0.34 4.77
C TYR A 53 -6.41 -1.81 4.82
N ILE A 54 -7.20 -2.16 5.83
CA ILE A 54 -7.66 -3.52 6.10
C ILE A 54 -9.17 -3.58 5.83
N PRO A 55 -9.63 -4.33 4.80
CA PRO A 55 -11.04 -4.65 4.66
C PRO A 55 -11.45 -5.66 5.75
N TYR A 56 -12.60 -5.46 6.38
CA TYR A 56 -13.14 -6.33 7.44
C TYR A 56 -14.67 -6.42 7.36
N GLY A 57 -15.26 -7.39 8.08
CA GLY A 57 -16.71 -7.63 8.13
C GLY A 57 -17.18 -8.74 7.18
N PRO A 58 -18.41 -9.25 7.32
CA PRO A 58 -18.91 -10.42 6.58
C PRO A 58 -18.99 -10.21 5.06
N ASP A 59 -19.32 -9.00 4.62
CA ASP A 59 -19.53 -8.69 3.19
C ASP A 59 -18.29 -8.09 2.50
N TRP A 60 -17.12 -8.21 3.13
CA TRP A 60 -15.87 -7.62 2.61
C TRP A 60 -15.55 -8.07 1.18
N TYR A 61 -15.88 -9.32 0.85
CA TYR A 61 -15.62 -9.92 -0.46
C TYR A 61 -16.47 -9.28 -1.57
N GLY A 62 -17.77 -9.10 -1.34
CA GLY A 62 -18.67 -8.46 -2.30
C GLY A 62 -18.28 -7.01 -2.58
N TRP A 63 -17.96 -6.26 -1.53
CA TRP A 63 -17.44 -4.91 -1.66
C TRP A 63 -16.11 -4.86 -2.45
N PHE A 64 -15.19 -5.81 -2.20
CA PHE A 64 -13.90 -5.86 -2.88
C PHE A 64 -14.05 -6.16 -4.38
N VAL A 65 -14.89 -7.14 -4.73
CA VAL A 65 -15.16 -7.51 -6.12
C VAL A 65 -15.78 -6.34 -6.88
N ASN A 66 -16.76 -5.64 -6.31
CA ASN A 66 -17.36 -4.46 -6.94
C ASN A 66 -16.29 -3.40 -7.25
N ARG A 67 -15.34 -3.19 -6.34
CA ARG A 67 -14.27 -2.20 -6.51
C ARG A 67 -13.25 -2.56 -7.60
N ILE A 68 -13.11 -3.85 -7.93
CA ILE A 68 -12.29 -4.32 -9.05
C ILE A 68 -13.03 -4.12 -10.37
N VAL A 69 -14.32 -4.46 -10.39
CA VAL A 69 -15.15 -4.37 -11.59
C VAL A 69 -15.33 -2.92 -12.05
N GLU A 70 -15.47 -1.97 -11.12
CA GLU A 70 -15.60 -0.53 -11.43
C GLU A 70 -14.38 0.06 -12.16
N ARG A 71 -13.18 -0.51 -11.98
CA ARG A 71 -11.94 -0.06 -12.62
C ARG A 71 -11.07 -1.25 -13.00
N PRO A 72 -11.12 -1.73 -14.26
CA PRO A 72 -10.37 -2.91 -14.71
C PRO A 72 -8.85 -2.84 -14.46
N SER A 73 -8.27 -1.64 -14.37
CA SER A 73 -6.86 -1.44 -14.00
C SER A 73 -6.51 -1.93 -12.59
N ASN A 74 -7.50 -2.03 -11.67
CA ASN A 74 -7.34 -2.59 -10.34
C ASN A 74 -7.07 -4.10 -10.38
N ILE A 75 -7.50 -4.82 -11.44
CA ILE A 75 -7.27 -6.27 -11.59
C ILE A 75 -5.77 -6.58 -11.52
N ARG A 76 -4.92 -5.78 -12.17
CA ARG A 76 -3.47 -5.97 -12.15
C ARG A 76 -2.88 -5.81 -10.74
N LEU A 77 -3.41 -4.87 -9.96
CA LEU A 77 -2.98 -4.66 -8.58
C LEU A 77 -3.37 -5.85 -7.70
N VAL A 78 -4.60 -6.36 -7.86
CA VAL A 78 -5.09 -7.53 -7.13
C VAL A 78 -4.31 -8.79 -7.50
N ALA A 79 -4.06 -9.01 -8.79
CA ALA A 79 -3.22 -10.11 -9.25
C ALA A 79 -1.83 -10.04 -8.63
N HIS A 80 -1.21 -8.85 -8.59
CA HIS A 80 0.08 -8.67 -7.94
C HIS A 80 0.01 -8.95 -6.42
N ALA A 81 -1.08 -8.57 -5.75
CA ALA A 81 -1.29 -8.85 -4.33
C ALA A 81 -1.29 -10.36 -4.05
N LEU A 82 -2.12 -11.10 -4.79
CA LEU A 82 -2.27 -12.55 -4.62
C LEU A 82 -0.97 -13.29 -4.95
N LEU A 83 -0.30 -12.91 -6.04
CA LEU A 83 0.93 -13.57 -6.51
C LEU A 83 2.17 -13.22 -5.69
N THR A 84 2.18 -12.07 -5.02
CA THR A 84 3.32 -11.61 -4.21
C THR A 84 3.10 -11.85 -2.71
N SER A 85 1.88 -12.27 -2.31
CA SER A 85 1.60 -12.66 -0.93
C SER A 85 2.43 -13.90 -0.59
N SER A 86 3.59 -13.64 0.00
CA SER A 86 4.35 -14.65 0.73
C SER A 86 3.94 -14.42 2.16
N TRP A 87 2.95 -15.19 2.62
CA TRP A 87 2.57 -15.20 4.03
C TRP A 87 3.87 -15.33 4.84
N PRO A 88 4.14 -14.46 5.83
CA PRO A 88 5.31 -14.66 6.66
C PRO A 88 5.03 -15.94 7.46
N THR A 89 5.73 -17.01 7.12
CA THR A 89 5.98 -18.09 8.08
C THR A 89 6.74 -17.45 9.24
N ARG A 90 6.01 -16.96 10.24
CA ARG A 90 6.57 -16.80 11.58
C ARG A 90 6.96 -18.20 12.02
N SER A 91 8.25 -18.53 11.90
CA SER A 91 8.83 -19.60 12.70
C SER A 91 8.59 -19.24 14.17
N PRO A 92 8.18 -20.21 15.01
CA PRO A 92 7.88 -20.00 16.42
C PRO A 92 9.07 -19.46 17.21
#